data_AF-A0A2D5B207-F1
#
_entry.id   AF-A0A2D5B207-F1
#
_cell.length_a   1.000
_cell.length_b   1.000
_cell.length_c   1.000
_cell.angle_alpha   90.00
_cell.angle_beta   90.00
_cell.angle_gamma   90.00
#
_symmetry.space_group_name_H-M   'P 1'
#
loop_
_entity.id
_entity.type
_entity.pdbx_description
1 polymer ?
#
loop_
_entity_poly.entity_id
_entity_poly.type
_entity_poly.pdbx_seq_one_letter_code
_entity_poly.pdbx_strand_id
1 'polypeptide(L)'
;MSCGAPARLRKTTRPAARMMRVFPLAWDTPPAWGEAALQDPLALLSDHAHCEMGATVSAQGMIARYPERARLVERMGALAIEELRHFGQVHRLIVGLGGVLGPIRTNRYVEALLRATRKGGEALLDRLLVSAVIERRSLERFELLAVAARQDHPELARLYLELGPSEAGHAALFIELAKSFYADGEVDRRLAYLLELEANVIRELPCGSRIHSGPPSPVQTGC
;
A
#
# COMPACT_ATOMS: atom_id res chain seq x y z
N MET A 1 11.80 47.13 49.10
CA MET A 1 10.72 46.72 48.16
C MET A 1 11.23 46.89 46.75
N SER A 2 11.44 45.80 46.03
CA SER A 2 11.24 45.63 44.58
C SER A 2 12.01 44.38 44.16
N CYS A 3 11.25 43.31 43.99
CA CYS A 3 11.68 41.99 43.56
C CYS A 3 11.63 41.99 42.02
N GLY A 4 12.78 41.85 41.35
CA GLY A 4 12.87 41.73 39.89
C GLY A 4 13.28 40.31 39.52
N ALA A 5 12.34 39.52 39.01
CA ALA A 5 12.49 38.10 38.68
C ALA A 5 13.47 37.83 37.53
N PRO A 6 14.11 36.63 37.48
CA PRO A 6 15.03 36.27 36.41
C PRO A 6 14.30 35.88 35.12
N ALA A 7 14.89 36.24 33.98
CA ALA A 7 14.39 35.95 32.64
C ALA A 7 14.29 34.43 32.40
N ARG A 8 13.07 33.96 32.08
CA ARG A 8 12.83 32.57 31.66
C ARG A 8 13.40 32.34 30.27
N LEU A 9 14.42 31.50 30.19
CA LEU A 9 14.81 30.79 28.96
C LEU A 9 13.59 30.02 28.42
N ARG A 10 13.08 30.44 27.27
CA ARG A 10 12.06 29.69 26.52
C ARG A 10 12.71 28.42 25.96
N LYS A 11 12.53 27.31 26.66
CA LYS A 11 12.72 25.98 26.08
C LYS A 11 11.61 25.76 25.05
N THR A 12 11.90 26.03 23.78
CA THR A 12 11.07 25.53 22.67
C THR A 12 11.43 24.06 22.43
N THR A 13 10.98 23.18 23.31
CA THR A 13 10.87 21.77 22.98
C THR A 13 9.63 21.60 22.11
N ARG A 14 9.82 21.62 20.78
CA ARG A 14 8.86 20.99 19.87
C ARG A 14 9.00 19.48 20.07
N PRO A 15 7.98 18.75 20.57
CA PRO A 15 8.02 17.31 20.46
C PRO A 15 7.60 16.91 19.03
N ALA A 16 8.42 16.07 18.42
CA ALA A 16 8.07 15.07 17.40
C ALA A 16 7.05 15.47 16.32
N ALA A 17 7.47 16.26 15.32
CA ALA A 17 6.76 16.35 14.04
C ALA A 17 7.46 15.48 12.98
N ARG A 18 7.59 14.16 13.24
CA ARG A 18 8.16 13.23 12.25
C ARG A 18 7.84 11.76 12.54
N MET A 19 6.57 11.42 12.79
CA MET A 19 6.05 10.05 12.60
C MET A 19 4.52 10.11 12.74
N MET A 20 3.82 9.86 11.63
CA MET A 20 2.37 9.67 11.41
C MET A 20 1.95 10.45 10.15
N ARG A 21 2.18 9.86 8.97
CA ARG A 21 1.67 10.38 7.68
C ARG A 21 0.98 9.31 6.85
N VAL A 22 0.45 8.28 7.51
CA VAL A 22 -0.25 7.19 6.86
C VAL A 22 -1.47 6.86 7.72
N PHE A 23 -2.65 6.77 7.10
CA PHE A 23 -3.91 6.50 7.80
C PHE A 23 -3.95 5.04 8.31
N PRO A 24 -4.66 4.75 9.41
CA PRO A 24 -4.80 3.40 9.92
C PRO A 24 -5.69 2.54 8.99
N LEU A 25 -5.40 1.25 8.95
CA LEU A 25 -6.29 0.25 8.33
C LEU A 25 -7.38 -0.14 9.34
N ALA A 26 -8.55 -0.58 8.86
CA ALA A 26 -9.63 -1.05 9.74
C ALA A 26 -9.39 -2.47 10.29
N TRP A 27 -8.40 -3.18 9.75
CA TRP A 27 -8.00 -4.51 10.19
C TRP A 27 -6.51 -4.71 9.95
N ASP A 28 -5.81 -5.26 10.95
CA ASP A 28 -4.37 -5.54 10.87
C ASP A 28 -4.12 -6.95 10.34
N THR A 29 -3.17 -7.10 9.43
CA THR A 29 -2.73 -8.41 8.94
C THR A 29 -2.04 -9.16 10.10
N PRO A 30 -2.45 -10.42 10.42
CA PRO A 30 -1.80 -11.19 11.47
C PRO A 30 -0.36 -11.54 11.07
N PRO A 31 0.62 -11.51 11.99
CA PRO A 31 2.03 -11.82 11.67
C PRO A 31 2.23 -13.17 10.98
N ALA A 32 1.43 -14.18 11.34
CA ALA A 32 1.46 -15.51 10.72
C ALA A 32 1.16 -15.50 9.21
N TRP A 33 0.53 -14.45 8.68
CA TRP A 33 0.36 -14.28 7.24
C TRP A 33 1.69 -14.15 6.50
N GLY A 34 2.70 -13.50 7.09
CA GLY A 34 4.01 -13.34 6.46
C GLY A 34 4.69 -14.69 6.20
N GLU A 35 4.67 -15.57 7.19
CA GLU A 35 5.18 -16.95 7.07
C GLU A 35 4.37 -17.78 6.06
N ALA A 36 3.04 -17.62 6.07
CA ALA A 36 2.15 -18.33 5.15
C ALA A 36 2.33 -17.86 3.69
N ALA A 37 2.57 -16.56 3.47
CA ALA A 37 2.81 -15.99 2.15
C ALA A 37 4.20 -16.38 1.60
N LEU A 38 5.16 -16.67 2.47
CA LEU A 38 6.51 -17.11 2.11
C LEU A 38 6.65 -18.62 1.86
N GLN A 39 5.58 -19.41 1.95
CA GLN A 39 5.62 -20.85 1.63
C GLN A 39 6.04 -21.13 0.18
N ASP A 40 5.82 -20.18 -0.73
CA ASP A 40 6.36 -20.21 -2.09
C ASP A 40 6.87 -18.80 -2.47
N PRO A 41 8.15 -18.50 -2.19
CA PRO A 41 8.71 -17.16 -2.40
C PRO A 41 8.70 -16.72 -3.87
N LEU A 42 8.92 -17.63 -4.82
CA LEU A 42 8.91 -17.31 -6.25
C LEU A 42 7.49 -16.98 -6.74
N ALA A 43 6.47 -17.70 -6.25
CA ALA A 43 5.09 -17.36 -6.55
C ALA A 43 4.68 -16.01 -5.95
N LEU A 44 5.12 -15.71 -4.71
CA LEU A 44 4.89 -14.43 -4.06
C LEU A 44 5.51 -13.27 -4.85
N LEU A 45 6.79 -13.40 -5.22
CA LEU A 45 7.50 -12.38 -5.99
C LEU A 45 6.88 -12.21 -7.39
N SER A 46 6.44 -13.30 -8.03
CA SER A 46 5.75 -13.19 -9.31
C SER A 46 4.41 -12.45 -9.17
N ASP A 47 3.64 -12.71 -8.12
CA ASP A 47 2.39 -11.97 -7.83
C ASP A 47 2.67 -10.49 -7.54
N HIS A 48 3.72 -10.20 -6.77
CA HIS A 48 4.18 -8.84 -6.49
C HIS A 48 4.56 -8.11 -7.77
N ALA A 49 5.38 -8.71 -8.64
CA ALA A 49 5.74 -8.11 -9.93
C ALA A 49 4.50 -7.76 -10.78
N HIS A 50 3.45 -8.58 -10.75
CA HIS A 50 2.18 -8.26 -11.42
C HIS A 50 1.40 -7.13 -10.74
N CYS A 51 1.49 -6.99 -9.41
CA CYS A 51 0.92 -5.85 -8.70
C CYS A 51 1.57 -4.54 -9.15
N GLU A 52 2.90 -4.49 -9.28
CA GLU A 52 3.65 -3.31 -9.75
C GLU A 52 3.28 -2.91 -11.19
N MET A 53 3.16 -3.90 -12.08
CA MET A 53 2.66 -3.65 -13.44
C MET A 53 1.21 -3.16 -13.43
N GLY A 54 0.37 -3.71 -12.54
CA GLY A 54 -1.00 -3.28 -12.35
C GLY A 54 -1.11 -1.82 -11.90
N ALA A 55 -0.27 -1.39 -10.96
CA ALA A 55 -0.18 0.00 -10.50
C ALA A 55 0.23 0.94 -11.64
N THR A 56 1.23 0.54 -12.45
CA THR A 56 1.64 1.26 -13.67
C THR A 56 0.46 1.46 -14.64
N VAL A 57 -0.27 0.38 -14.96
CA VAL A 57 -1.41 0.41 -15.88
C VAL A 57 -2.56 1.25 -15.31
N SER A 58 -2.81 1.16 -14.00
CA SER A 58 -3.83 1.97 -13.32
C SER A 58 -3.52 3.47 -13.45
N ALA A 59 -2.27 3.87 -13.18
CA ALA A 59 -1.82 5.25 -13.30
C ALA A 59 -1.97 5.77 -14.75
N GLN A 60 -1.53 5.00 -15.74
CA GLN A 60 -1.73 5.32 -17.17
C GLN A 60 -3.21 5.47 -17.52
N GLY A 61 -4.06 4.60 -16.99
CA GLY A 61 -5.51 4.67 -17.16
C GLY A 61 -6.11 5.94 -16.57
N MET A 62 -5.59 6.44 -15.44
CA MET A 62 -6.02 7.73 -14.88
C MET A 62 -5.59 8.90 -15.75
N ILE A 63 -4.36 8.89 -16.29
CA ILE A 63 -3.88 9.92 -17.23
C ILE A 63 -4.78 10.00 -18.46
N ALA A 64 -5.05 8.85 -19.08
CA ALA A 64 -5.86 8.80 -20.30
C ALA A 64 -7.32 9.24 -20.07
N ARG A 65 -7.86 8.99 -18.88
CA ARG A 65 -9.25 9.28 -18.54
C ARG A 65 -9.48 10.72 -18.08
N TYR A 66 -8.48 11.36 -17.50
CA TYR A 66 -8.57 12.71 -16.92
C TYR A 66 -7.45 13.64 -17.41
N PRO A 67 -7.26 13.78 -18.74
CA PRO A 67 -6.15 14.54 -19.32
C PRO A 67 -6.19 16.04 -18.96
N GLU A 68 -7.38 16.56 -18.64
CA GLU A 68 -7.57 17.96 -18.24
C GLU A 68 -7.02 18.28 -16.84
N ARG A 69 -6.74 17.26 -16.02
CA ARG A 69 -6.22 17.42 -14.66
C ARG A 69 -4.70 17.40 -14.65
N ALA A 70 -4.06 18.50 -15.04
CA ALA A 70 -2.60 18.60 -15.20
C ALA A 70 -1.80 18.03 -14.01
N ARG A 71 -2.18 18.38 -12.77
CA ARG A 71 -1.52 17.84 -11.55
C ARG A 71 -1.67 16.32 -11.44
N LEU A 72 -2.84 15.77 -11.74
CA LEU A 72 -3.05 14.32 -11.74
C LEU A 72 -2.16 13.66 -12.80
N VAL A 73 -2.12 14.22 -14.02
CA VAL A 73 -1.31 13.70 -15.12
C VAL A 73 0.17 13.66 -14.75
N GLU A 74 0.71 14.75 -14.21
CA GLU A 74 2.10 14.83 -13.77
C GLU A 74 2.42 13.78 -12.70
N ARG A 75 1.58 13.70 -11.66
CA ARG A 75 1.80 12.78 -10.53
C ARG A 75 1.66 11.32 -10.92
N MET A 76 0.68 10.98 -11.76
CA MET A 76 0.50 9.61 -12.27
C MET A 76 1.60 9.21 -13.25
N GLY A 77 2.14 10.15 -14.03
CA GLY A 77 3.28 9.88 -14.90
C GLY A 77 4.53 9.51 -14.10
N ALA A 78 4.81 10.26 -13.02
CA ALA A 78 5.91 9.96 -12.12
C ALA A 78 5.73 8.61 -11.40
N LEU A 79 4.52 8.34 -10.87
CA LEU A 79 4.19 7.07 -10.21
C LEU A 79 4.37 5.89 -11.16
N ALA A 80 3.81 5.95 -12.37
CA ALA A 80 3.95 4.87 -13.36
C ALA A 80 5.42 4.53 -13.69
N ILE A 81 6.31 5.53 -13.72
CA ILE A 81 7.75 5.30 -13.93
C ILE A 81 8.38 4.62 -12.71
N GLU A 82 7.98 5.00 -11.50
CA GLU A 82 8.47 4.42 -10.26
C GLU A 82 8.04 2.96 -10.09
N GLU A 83 6.76 2.64 -10.31
CA GLU A 83 6.28 1.24 -10.22
C GLU A 83 6.91 0.34 -11.26
N LEU A 84 7.20 0.85 -12.47
CA LEU A 84 7.92 0.07 -13.47
C LEU A 84 9.38 -0.20 -13.04
N ARG A 85 9.98 0.68 -12.23
CA ARG A 85 11.29 0.41 -11.60
C ARG A 85 11.17 -0.61 -10.49
N HIS A 86 10.13 -0.56 -9.65
CA HIS A 86 9.85 -1.58 -8.63
C HIS A 86 9.65 -2.95 -9.27
N PHE A 87 8.82 -3.05 -10.32
CA PHE A 87 8.69 -4.25 -11.14
C PHE A 87 10.06 -4.79 -11.59
N GLY A 88 10.93 -3.91 -12.12
CA GLY A 88 12.27 -4.29 -12.54
C GLY A 88 13.15 -4.80 -11.39
N GLN A 89 13.01 -4.26 -10.18
CA GLN A 89 13.70 -4.74 -8.98
C GLN A 89 13.22 -6.13 -8.56
N VAL A 90 11.90 -6.33 -8.46
CA VAL A 90 11.29 -7.62 -8.13
C VAL A 90 11.65 -8.68 -9.17
N HIS A 91 11.57 -8.35 -10.46
CA HIS A 91 11.93 -9.27 -11.53
C HIS A 91 13.41 -9.69 -11.49
N ARG A 92 14.33 -8.75 -11.20
CA ARG A 92 15.75 -9.11 -11.01
C ARG A 92 15.95 -10.08 -9.86
N LEU A 93 15.17 -9.95 -8.78
CA LEU A 93 15.23 -10.88 -7.66
C LEU A 93 14.69 -12.27 -8.04
N ILE A 94 13.57 -12.33 -8.76
CA ILE A 94 13.03 -13.60 -9.30
C ILE A 94 14.10 -14.35 -10.10
N VAL A 95 14.77 -13.66 -11.03
CA VAL A 95 15.84 -14.24 -11.86
C VAL A 95 17.06 -14.62 -11.01
N GLY A 96 17.44 -13.78 -10.04
CA GLY A 96 18.55 -14.04 -9.13
C GLY A 96 18.37 -15.29 -8.26
N LEU A 97 17.11 -15.65 -7.96
CA LEU A 97 16.73 -16.87 -7.26
C LEU A 97 16.54 -18.09 -8.19
N GLY A 98 16.88 -17.95 -9.48
CA GLY A 98 16.72 -19.01 -10.48
C GLY A 98 15.28 -19.22 -10.96
N GLY A 99 14.36 -18.31 -10.65
CA GLY A 99 12.97 -18.35 -11.08
C GLY A 99 12.73 -17.67 -12.43
N VAL A 100 11.48 -17.76 -12.87
CA VAL A 100 10.96 -17.04 -14.05
C VAL A 100 9.68 -16.31 -13.65
N LEU A 101 9.38 -15.20 -14.33
CA LEU A 101 8.11 -14.51 -14.13
C LEU A 101 6.94 -15.43 -14.51
N GLY A 102 6.09 -15.74 -13.55
CA GLY A 102 4.91 -16.56 -13.76
C GLY A 102 3.82 -15.83 -14.57
N PRO A 103 2.80 -16.56 -15.06
CA PRO A 103 1.69 -15.95 -15.78
C PRO A 103 0.93 -14.96 -14.89
N ILE A 104 0.38 -13.91 -15.50
CA ILE A 104 -0.50 -12.98 -14.80
C ILE A 104 -1.73 -13.73 -14.26
N ARG A 105 -2.10 -13.44 -13.02
CA ARG A 105 -3.29 -14.01 -12.38
C ARG A 105 -4.19 -12.88 -11.92
N THR A 106 -5.49 -13.11 -11.95
CA THR A 106 -6.47 -12.16 -11.43
C THR A 106 -6.18 -11.82 -9.96
N ASN A 107 -6.10 -10.52 -9.67
CA ASN A 107 -6.01 -10.00 -8.30
C ASN A 107 -7.44 -9.72 -7.77
N ARG A 108 -8.02 -10.72 -7.10
CA ARG A 108 -9.40 -10.67 -6.57
C ARG A 108 -9.61 -9.56 -5.54
N TYR A 109 -8.56 -9.21 -4.81
CA TYR A 109 -8.56 -8.09 -3.85
C TYR A 109 -8.79 -6.77 -4.59
N VAL A 110 -7.94 -6.45 -5.56
CA VAL A 110 -8.06 -5.22 -6.37
C VAL A 110 -9.39 -5.16 -7.10
N GLU A 111 -9.84 -6.27 -7.71
CA GLU A 111 -11.15 -6.31 -8.37
C GLU A 111 -12.31 -6.02 -7.41
N ALA A 112 -12.26 -6.54 -6.19
CA ALA A 112 -13.30 -6.31 -5.19
C ALA A 112 -13.36 -4.84 -4.76
N LEU A 113 -12.20 -4.20 -4.55
CA LEU A 113 -12.15 -2.77 -4.22
C LEU A 113 -12.61 -1.91 -5.41
N LEU A 114 -12.19 -2.23 -6.63
CA LEU A 114 -12.60 -1.50 -7.82
C LEU A 114 -14.10 -1.60 -8.09
N ARG A 115 -14.76 -2.71 -7.73
CA ARG A 115 -16.22 -2.84 -7.80
C ARG A 115 -16.97 -1.83 -6.91
N ALA A 116 -16.34 -1.32 -5.85
CA ALA A 116 -16.92 -0.30 -4.99
C ALA A 116 -16.89 1.11 -5.64
N THR A 117 -16.19 1.29 -6.76
CA THR A 117 -16.07 2.58 -7.46
C THR A 117 -17.41 3.03 -8.02
N ARG A 118 -17.87 4.21 -7.59
CA ARG A 118 -19.07 4.87 -8.09
C ARG A 118 -18.88 5.30 -9.55
N LYS A 119 -19.98 5.38 -10.30
CA LYS A 119 -19.99 5.85 -11.70
C LYS A 119 -20.13 7.38 -11.74
N GLY A 120 -19.74 8.00 -12.86
CA GLY A 120 -19.89 9.45 -13.06
C GLY A 120 -18.78 10.29 -12.42
N GLY A 121 -19.12 11.50 -11.95
CA GLY A 121 -18.15 12.49 -11.45
C GLY A 121 -17.39 12.08 -10.18
N GLU A 122 -17.92 11.12 -9.42
CA GLU A 122 -17.33 10.61 -8.19
C GLU A 122 -16.30 9.48 -8.43
N ALA A 123 -16.22 8.98 -9.68
CA ALA A 123 -15.36 7.84 -10.02
C ALA A 123 -13.87 8.11 -9.79
N LEU A 124 -13.42 9.36 -9.98
CA LEU A 124 -12.01 9.71 -9.75
C LEU A 124 -11.67 9.67 -8.25
N LEU A 125 -12.51 10.28 -7.40
CA LEU A 125 -12.32 10.23 -5.94
C LEU A 125 -12.18 8.79 -5.47
N ASP A 126 -13.11 7.93 -5.87
CA ASP A 126 -13.11 6.53 -5.47
C ASP A 126 -11.87 5.78 -5.95
N ARG A 127 -11.42 6.03 -7.20
CA ARG A 127 -10.20 5.41 -7.73
C ARG A 127 -8.95 5.84 -6.96
N LEU A 128 -8.82 7.13 -6.65
CA LEU A 128 -7.71 7.64 -5.85
C LEU A 128 -7.71 6.98 -4.45
N LEU A 129 -8.86 6.90 -3.79
CA LEU A 129 -8.95 6.31 -2.46
C LEU A 129 -8.76 4.79 -2.46
N VAL A 130 -9.25 4.08 -3.47
CA VAL A 130 -8.97 2.65 -3.64
C VAL A 130 -7.47 2.42 -3.81
N SER A 131 -6.80 3.21 -4.66
CA SER A 131 -5.34 3.14 -4.81
C SER A 131 -4.64 3.42 -3.47
N ALA A 132 -5.01 4.47 -2.75
CA ALA A 132 -4.44 4.78 -1.43
C ALA A 132 -4.53 3.58 -0.47
N VAL A 133 -5.68 2.91 -0.42
CA VAL A 133 -5.91 1.74 0.44
C VAL A 133 -5.07 0.54 0.00
N ILE A 134 -4.91 0.32 -1.30
CA ILE A 134 -4.05 -0.75 -1.84
C ILE A 134 -2.59 -0.52 -1.40
N GLU A 135 -2.03 0.67 -1.64
CA GLU A 135 -0.65 0.99 -1.25
C GLU A 135 -0.46 0.89 0.27
N ARG A 136 -1.48 1.31 1.03
CA ARG A 136 -1.45 1.19 2.49
C ARG A 136 -1.35 -0.27 2.95
N ARG A 137 -2.10 -1.17 2.31
CA ARG A 137 -2.05 -2.61 2.63
C ARG A 137 -0.74 -3.24 2.17
N SER A 138 -0.23 -2.86 1.00
CA SER A 138 1.09 -3.27 0.50
C SER A 138 2.18 -2.91 1.50
N LEU A 139 2.22 -1.65 1.99
CA LEU A 139 3.16 -1.20 3.01
C LEU A 139 3.15 -2.08 4.26
N GLU A 140 1.98 -2.31 4.86
CA GLU A 140 1.86 -3.15 6.06
C GLU A 140 2.41 -4.56 5.81
N ARG A 141 2.09 -5.13 4.64
CA ARG A 141 2.49 -6.49 4.30
C ARG A 141 3.97 -6.60 3.94
N PHE A 142 4.56 -5.56 3.37
CA PHE A 142 6.01 -5.48 3.16
C PHE A 142 6.76 -5.47 4.50
N GLU A 143 6.26 -4.74 5.51
CA GLU A 143 6.83 -4.76 6.86
C GLU A 143 6.78 -6.17 7.48
N LEU A 144 5.65 -6.87 7.35
CA LEU A 144 5.50 -8.24 7.84
C LEU A 144 6.38 -9.24 7.07
N LEU A 145 6.45 -9.13 5.75
CA LEU A 145 7.32 -9.98 4.92
C LEU A 145 8.79 -9.73 5.24
N ALA A 146 9.20 -8.49 5.49
CA ALA A 146 10.56 -8.17 5.90
C ALA A 146 10.95 -8.80 7.24
N VAL A 147 10.00 -8.97 8.16
CA VAL A 147 10.23 -9.68 9.42
C VAL A 147 10.30 -11.18 9.17
N ALA A 148 9.31 -11.76 8.49
CA ALA A 148 9.21 -13.21 8.27
C ALA A 148 10.35 -13.75 7.40
N ALA A 149 10.81 -13.00 6.41
CA ALA A 149 11.89 -13.41 5.51
C ALA A 149 13.30 -13.26 6.11
N ARG A 150 13.46 -12.60 7.27
CA ARG A 150 14.77 -12.14 7.75
C ARG A 150 15.81 -13.24 7.93
N GLN A 151 15.38 -14.44 8.33
CA GLN A 151 16.29 -15.56 8.61
C GLN A 151 16.56 -16.40 7.36
N ASP A 152 15.50 -16.82 6.66
CA ASP A 152 15.61 -17.80 5.57
C ASP A 152 15.75 -17.16 4.18
N HIS A 153 15.32 -15.91 4.01
CA HIS A 153 15.25 -15.18 2.74
C HIS A 153 15.71 -13.71 2.89
N PRO A 154 16.94 -13.44 3.37
CA PRO A 154 17.41 -12.08 3.69
C PRO A 154 17.34 -11.11 2.51
N GLU A 155 17.45 -11.60 1.27
CA GLU A 155 17.29 -10.83 0.04
C GLU A 155 15.85 -10.33 -0.18
N LEU A 156 14.83 -11.13 0.16
CA LEU A 156 13.44 -10.69 0.17
C LEU A 156 13.22 -9.67 1.28
N ALA A 157 13.77 -9.93 2.47
CA ALA A 157 13.63 -9.00 3.59
C ALA A 157 14.18 -7.61 3.24
N ARG A 158 15.34 -7.57 2.57
CA ARG A 158 15.94 -6.34 2.07
C ARG A 158 15.08 -5.65 1.03
N LEU A 159 14.55 -6.39 0.04
CA LEU A 159 13.67 -5.84 -1.00
C LEU A 159 12.48 -5.11 -0.37
N TYR A 160 11.75 -5.76 0.54
CA TYR A 160 10.54 -5.16 1.12
C TYR A 160 10.84 -3.97 2.03
N LEU A 161 11.98 -3.95 2.73
CA LEU A 161 12.43 -2.77 3.47
C LEU A 161 12.80 -1.59 2.55
N GLU A 162 13.38 -1.87 1.38
CA GLU A 162 13.73 -0.85 0.39
C GLU A 162 12.49 -0.25 -0.30
N LEU A 163 11.45 -1.05 -0.56
CA LEU A 163 10.22 -0.61 -1.21
C LEU A 163 9.24 0.13 -0.29
N GLY A 164 9.18 -0.24 1.00
CA GLY A 164 8.20 0.31 1.96
C GLY A 164 8.11 1.86 2.00
N PRO A 165 9.22 2.62 1.98
CA PRO A 165 9.14 4.09 1.93
C PRO A 165 8.38 4.64 0.72
N SER A 166 8.46 3.98 -0.44
CA SER A 166 7.73 4.37 -1.66
C SER A 166 6.23 4.14 -1.48
N GLU A 167 5.83 2.98 -0.98
CA GLU A 167 4.43 2.63 -0.68
C GLU A 167 3.76 3.65 0.26
N ALA A 168 4.48 4.05 1.31
CA ALA A 168 4.02 5.09 2.22
C ALA A 168 3.83 6.44 1.51
N GLY A 169 4.75 6.76 0.58
CA GLY A 169 4.67 7.95 -0.27
C GLY A 169 3.49 7.91 -1.23
N HIS A 170 3.21 6.76 -1.84
CA HIS A 170 2.12 6.56 -2.78
C HIS A 170 0.75 6.61 -2.07
N ALA A 171 0.61 5.93 -0.94
CA ALA A 171 -0.59 6.02 -0.10
C ALA A 171 -0.91 7.48 0.26
N ALA A 172 0.10 8.25 0.67
CA ALA A 172 -0.05 9.67 0.98
C ALA A 172 -0.39 10.52 -0.26
N LEU A 173 0.26 10.24 -1.40
CA LEU A 173 0.01 10.94 -2.66
C LEU A 173 -1.45 10.83 -3.10
N PHE A 174 -2.02 9.64 -3.05
CA PHE A 174 -3.41 9.44 -3.48
C PHE A 174 -4.41 10.19 -2.58
N ILE A 175 -4.17 10.25 -1.27
CA ILE A 175 -4.98 11.08 -0.35
C ILE A 175 -4.79 12.57 -0.65
N GLU A 176 -3.57 13.02 -0.89
CA GLU A 176 -3.28 14.42 -1.24
C GLU A 176 -4.01 14.83 -2.53
N LEU A 177 -3.95 13.99 -3.57
CA LEU A 177 -4.68 14.22 -4.81
C LEU A 177 -6.19 14.27 -4.59
N ALA A 178 -6.75 13.34 -3.80
CA ALA A 178 -8.16 13.35 -3.46
C ALA A 178 -8.59 14.66 -2.77
N LYS A 179 -7.86 15.10 -1.74
CA LYS A 179 -8.13 16.36 -1.02
C LYS A 179 -7.87 17.61 -1.87
N SER A 180 -7.05 17.51 -2.93
CA SER A 180 -6.85 18.62 -3.87
C SER A 180 -8.01 18.84 -4.84
N PHE A 181 -8.87 17.84 -5.03
CA PHE A 181 -9.96 17.88 -6.00
C PHE A 181 -11.37 17.83 -5.37
N TYR A 182 -11.46 17.38 -4.11
CA TYR A 182 -12.71 17.13 -3.41
C TYR A 182 -12.66 17.68 -1.99
N ALA A 183 -13.82 17.93 -1.38
CA ALA A 183 -13.89 18.45 -0.03
C ALA A 183 -13.39 17.42 1.00
N ASP A 184 -12.60 17.85 1.98
CA ASP A 184 -12.01 16.98 3.01
C ASP A 184 -13.04 16.07 3.68
N GLY A 185 -14.21 16.61 4.05
CA GLY A 185 -15.27 15.81 4.68
C GLY A 185 -15.87 14.72 3.77
N GLU A 186 -15.85 14.91 2.45
CA GLU A 186 -16.25 13.86 1.50
C GLU A 186 -15.16 12.78 1.40
N VAL A 187 -13.91 13.20 1.28
CA VAL A 187 -12.73 12.33 1.22
C VAL A 187 -12.67 11.43 2.46
N ASP A 188 -12.75 12.02 3.65
CA ASP A 188 -12.61 11.30 4.91
C ASP A 188 -13.76 10.30 5.12
N ARG A 189 -15.01 10.68 4.81
CA ARG A 189 -16.16 9.75 4.87
C ARG A 189 -16.01 8.59 3.89
N ARG A 190 -15.56 8.87 2.67
CA ARG A 190 -15.42 7.85 1.63
C ARG A 190 -14.27 6.90 1.94
N LEU A 191 -13.15 7.42 2.44
CA LEU A 191 -12.01 6.62 2.89
C LEU A 191 -12.42 5.67 4.01
N ALA A 192 -13.15 6.16 5.03
CA ALA A 192 -13.64 5.32 6.13
C ALA A 192 -14.49 4.15 5.63
N TYR A 193 -15.41 4.39 4.69
CA TYR A 193 -16.19 3.32 4.06
C TYR A 193 -15.31 2.29 3.34
N LEU A 194 -14.31 2.76 2.57
CA LEU A 194 -13.43 1.87 1.81
C LEU A 194 -12.53 1.04 2.71
N LEU A 195 -12.09 1.57 3.86
CA LEU A 195 -11.30 0.84 4.85
C LEU A 195 -12.09 -0.33 5.46
N GLU A 196 -13.35 -0.11 5.83
CA GLU A 196 -14.22 -1.19 6.33
C GLU A 196 -14.51 -2.24 5.26
N LEU A 197 -14.76 -1.80 4.03
CA LEU A 197 -14.95 -2.71 2.90
C LEU A 197 -13.69 -3.54 2.64
N GLU A 198 -12.52 -2.91 2.64
CA GLU A 198 -11.24 -3.59 2.44
C GLU A 198 -10.97 -4.63 3.53
N ALA A 199 -11.22 -4.29 4.79
CA ALA A 199 -11.08 -5.22 5.90
C ALA A 199 -11.95 -6.47 5.72
N ASN A 200 -13.18 -6.33 5.23
CA ASN A 200 -14.04 -7.47 4.91
C ASN A 200 -13.46 -8.30 3.75
N VAL A 201 -13.09 -7.64 2.65
CA VAL A 201 -12.53 -8.31 1.46
C VAL A 201 -11.28 -9.11 1.81
N ILE A 202 -10.30 -8.50 2.48
CA ILE A 202 -9.00 -9.14 2.72
C ILE A 202 -9.13 -10.35 3.65
N ARG A 203 -10.08 -10.32 4.59
CA ARG A 203 -10.35 -11.44 5.53
C ARG A 203 -10.99 -12.64 4.86
N GLU A 204 -11.81 -12.42 3.82
CA GLU A 204 -12.54 -13.49 3.13
C GLU A 204 -11.74 -14.16 2.00
N LEU A 205 -10.63 -13.55 1.57
CA LEU A 205 -9.79 -14.11 0.52
C LEU A 205 -9.07 -15.38 0.99
N PRO A 206 -8.78 -16.33 0.09
CA PRO A 206 -7.97 -17.49 0.43
C PRO A 206 -6.53 -17.07 0.78
N CYS A 207 -5.95 -17.73 1.78
CA CYS A 207 -4.52 -17.64 2.08
C CYS A 207 -3.67 -18.19 0.93
N GLY A 208 -2.48 -17.64 0.74
CA GLY A 208 -1.50 -18.15 -0.22
C GLY A 208 -0.39 -17.14 -0.53
N SER A 209 0.57 -17.55 -1.34
CA SER A 209 1.76 -16.77 -1.74
C SER A 209 1.40 -15.67 -2.74
N ARG A 210 0.75 -14.62 -2.25
CA ARG A 210 0.35 -13.40 -2.98
C ARG A 210 0.36 -12.21 -2.05
N ILE A 211 0.68 -11.02 -2.55
CA ILE A 211 0.74 -9.80 -1.73
C ILE A 211 -0.62 -9.50 -1.08
N HIS A 212 -1.73 -9.72 -1.78
CA HIS A 212 -3.08 -9.43 -1.28
C HIS A 212 -3.94 -10.70 -1.03
N SER A 213 -3.34 -11.81 -0.57
CA SER A 213 -4.08 -13.01 -0.11
C SER A 213 -4.74 -12.82 1.26
N GLY A 214 -5.69 -13.67 1.64
CA GLY A 214 -6.27 -13.59 2.98
C GLY A 214 -5.42 -14.23 4.07
N PRO A 215 -5.83 -14.11 5.35
CA PRO A 215 -5.08 -14.66 6.48
C PRO A 215 -5.06 -16.19 6.47
N PRO A 216 -4.04 -16.83 7.07
CA PRO A 216 -4.07 -18.27 7.31
C PRO A 216 -5.29 -18.63 8.17
N SER A 217 -5.86 -19.82 7.93
CA SER A 217 -6.94 -20.32 8.79
C SER A 217 -6.46 -20.41 10.23
N PRO A 218 -7.29 -20.06 11.23
CA PRO A 218 -6.91 -20.25 12.62
C PRO A 218 -6.55 -21.71 12.82
N VAL A 219 -5.33 -21.98 13.28
CA VAL A 219 -4.91 -23.32 13.70
C VAL A 219 -5.94 -23.77 14.72
N GLN A 220 -6.67 -24.86 14.44
CA GLN A 220 -7.48 -25.50 15.46
C GLN A 220 -6.50 -25.99 16.53
N THR A 221 -6.34 -25.23 17.61
CA THR A 221 -5.70 -25.73 18.82
C THR A 221 -6.62 -26.82 19.34
N GLY A 222 -6.30 -28.06 18.99
CA GLY A 222 -7.02 -29.25 19.40
C GLY A 222 -7.16 -29.28 20.92
N CYS A 223 -8.38 -29.61 21.36
CA CYS A 223 -8.73 -29.98 22.73
C CYS A 223 -8.05 -31.31 23.09
#